data_AF-A0A8B5WQR9-F1
#
_entry.id   AF-A0A8B5WQR9-F1
#
_cell.length_a   1.000
_cell.length_b   1.000
_cell.length_c   1.000
_cell.angle_alpha   90.00
_cell.angle_beta   90.00
_cell.angle_gamma   90.00
#
_symmetry.space_group_name_H-M   'P 1'
#
loop_
_entity.id
_entity.type
_entity.pdbx_description
1 polymer ?
#
loop_
_entity_poly.entity_id
_entity_poly.type
_entity_poly.pdbx_seq_one_letter_code
_entity_poly.pdbx_strand_id
1 'polypeptide(L)'
;MRRRREWNAITTVRRDVPVVHGAWKIDSVRNIASNKICAVISRDEPRDVADIIAICRRYSFRWQTVIEEALEKAAFTPEELIYRCRAFPVQLLETVPFTEPRDERRDSADWKTVCDDIRNMTDNRVAPPSAEPLIP
;
A
#
# COMPACT_ATOMS: atom_id res chain seq x y z
N MET A 1 31.16 -27.69 8.08
CA MET A 1 30.42 -27.44 6.83
C MET A 1 29.15 -26.64 7.12
N ARG A 2 29.16 -25.31 6.90
CA ARG A 2 27.95 -24.46 7.02
C ARG A 2 27.33 -24.33 5.63
N ARG A 3 26.12 -24.88 5.44
CA ARG A 3 25.31 -24.65 4.24
C ARG A 3 24.89 -23.17 4.23
N ARG A 4 25.45 -22.38 3.31
CA ARG A 4 24.93 -21.05 2.97
C ARG A 4 23.52 -21.27 2.44
N ARG A 5 22.52 -20.72 3.13
CA ARG A 5 21.16 -20.60 2.57
C ARG A 5 21.26 -19.60 1.43
N GLU A 6 21.03 -20.08 0.22
CA GLU A 6 20.86 -19.26 -0.97
C GLU A 6 19.61 -18.41 -0.75
N TRP A 7 19.82 -17.12 -0.52
CA TRP A 7 18.75 -16.14 -0.55
C TRP A 7 18.36 -15.99 -2.01
N ASN A 8 17.24 -16.59 -2.40
CA ASN A 8 16.52 -16.17 -3.59
C ASN A 8 16.04 -14.74 -3.33
N ALA A 9 16.91 -13.78 -3.58
CA ALA A 9 16.58 -12.37 -3.55
C ALA A 9 15.54 -12.15 -4.65
N ILE A 10 14.27 -12.08 -4.25
CA ILE A 10 13.25 -11.38 -5.03
C ILE A 10 13.82 -9.97 -5.19
N THR A 11 14.45 -9.73 -6.33
CA THR A 11 15.17 -8.49 -6.60
C THR A 11 14.09 -7.51 -7.04
N THR A 12 13.35 -6.97 -6.08
CA THR A 12 12.35 -5.94 -6.34
C THR A 12 13.08 -4.78 -7.01
N VAL A 13 12.76 -4.52 -8.28
CA VAL A 13 13.35 -3.41 -9.04
C VAL A 13 13.03 -2.12 -8.27
N ARG A 14 14.07 -1.43 -7.78
CA ARG A 14 13.93 -0.13 -7.12
C ARG A 14 13.90 0.95 -8.20
N ARG A 15 12.71 1.47 -8.51
CA ARG A 15 12.57 2.61 -9.44
C ARG A 15 12.77 3.97 -8.79
N ASP A 16 12.39 4.07 -7.52
CA ASP A 16 12.39 5.34 -6.82
C ASP A 16 13.72 5.66 -6.14
N VAL A 17 14.02 6.95 -6.07
CA VAL A 17 15.23 7.46 -5.42
C VAL A 17 14.99 7.40 -3.91
N PRO A 18 15.79 6.64 -3.14
CA PRO A 18 15.62 6.60 -1.70
C PRO A 18 15.77 8.01 -1.11
N VAL A 19 14.84 8.39 -0.24
CA VAL A 19 14.92 9.64 0.51
C VAL A 19 16.03 9.48 1.55
N VAL A 20 17.03 10.36 1.46
CA VAL A 20 18.16 10.36 2.40
C VAL A 20 17.80 11.21 3.61
N HIS A 21 17.75 10.60 4.79
CA HIS A 21 17.54 11.29 6.06
C HIS A 21 18.77 11.09 6.96
N GLY A 22 19.69 12.05 6.93
CA GLY A 22 20.99 11.92 7.59
C GLY A 22 21.79 10.74 7.04
N ALA A 23 22.10 9.75 7.87
CA ALA A 23 22.81 8.54 7.48
C ALA A 23 21.89 7.43 6.90
N TRP A 24 20.57 7.63 6.93
CA TRP A 24 19.59 6.60 6.56
C TRP A 24 19.07 6.81 5.13
N LYS A 25 18.92 5.71 4.39
CA LYS A 25 18.20 5.67 3.11
C LYS A 25 16.84 5.04 3.36
N ILE A 26 15.78 5.81 3.14
CA ILE A 26 14.40 5.40 3.33
C ILE A 26 13.76 5.26 1.95
N ASP A 27 12.98 4.20 1.72
CA ASP A 27 12.24 4.08 0.47
C ASP A 27 11.20 5.20 0.34
N SER A 28 10.92 5.62 -0.89
CA SER A 28 9.84 6.58 -1.16
C SER A 28 8.50 6.01 -0.66
N VAL A 29 7.57 6.91 -0.30
CA VAL A 29 6.22 6.48 0.10
C VAL A 29 5.51 5.77 -1.06
N ARG A 30 5.83 6.11 -2.31
CA ARG A 30 5.30 5.43 -3.49
C ARG A 30 5.77 3.99 -3.60
N ASN A 31 7.07 3.75 -3.44
CA ASN A 31 7.62 2.39 -3.41
C ASN A 31 7.05 1.57 -2.24
N ILE A 32 6.83 2.22 -1.09
CA ILE A 32 6.13 1.59 0.05
C ILE A 32 4.68 1.25 -0.32
N ALA A 33 3.94 2.16 -0.94
CA ALA A 33 2.55 1.93 -1.35
C ALA A 33 2.43 0.74 -2.33
N SER A 34 3.28 0.68 -3.35
CA SER A 34 3.27 -0.46 -4.29
C SER A 34 3.68 -1.76 -3.62
N ASN A 35 4.63 -1.74 -2.67
CA ASN A 35 4.94 -2.93 -1.86
C ASN A 35 3.76 -3.38 -1.00
N LYS A 36 2.94 -2.46 -0.47
CA LYS A 36 1.75 -2.79 0.31
C LYS A 36 0.65 -3.42 -0.55
N ILE A 37 0.50 -2.99 -1.81
CA ILE A 37 -0.38 -3.67 -2.76
C ILE A 37 0.08 -5.11 -3.02
N CYS A 38 1.38 -5.34 -3.25
CA CYS A 38 1.91 -6.70 -3.38
C CYS A 38 1.68 -7.54 -2.10
N ALA A 39 1.73 -6.90 -0.92
CA ALA A 39 1.45 -7.56 0.34
C ALA A 39 -0.02 -8.01 0.43
N VAL A 40 -0.99 -7.15 0.09
CA VAL A 40 -2.43 -7.53 0.04
C VAL A 40 -2.69 -8.69 -0.93
N ILE A 41 -1.96 -8.76 -2.04
CA ILE A 41 -2.03 -9.88 -2.99
C ILE A 41 -1.38 -11.17 -2.45
N SER A 42 -0.43 -11.10 -1.53
CA SER A 42 0.30 -12.29 -1.06
C SER A 42 -0.15 -12.80 0.30
N ARG A 43 -0.64 -11.92 1.16
CA ARG A 43 -1.08 -12.22 2.52
C ARG A 43 -2.23 -11.28 2.90
N ASP A 44 -3.30 -11.85 3.43
CA ASP A 44 -4.45 -11.07 3.92
C ASP A 44 -4.16 -10.51 5.32
N GLU A 45 -3.09 -9.71 5.46
CA GLU A 45 -2.66 -9.14 6.73
C GLU A 45 -3.33 -7.77 6.99
N PRO A 46 -4.09 -7.59 8.08
CA PRO A 46 -4.81 -6.33 8.35
C PRO A 46 -3.92 -5.08 8.46
N ARG A 47 -2.63 -5.25 8.82
CA ARG A 47 -1.67 -4.15 8.88
C ARG A 47 -1.38 -3.55 7.51
N ASP A 48 -1.34 -4.36 6.46
CA ASP A 48 -1.05 -3.86 5.12
C ASP A 48 -2.22 -2.99 4.60
N VAL A 49 -3.47 -3.34 4.95
CA VAL A 49 -4.65 -2.50 4.69
C VAL A 49 -4.62 -1.21 5.52
N ALA A 50 -4.27 -1.30 6.81
CA ALA A 50 -4.12 -0.13 7.67
C ALA A 50 -3.08 0.87 7.10
N ASP A 51 -1.93 0.37 6.65
CA ASP A 51 -0.88 1.18 6.05
C ASP A 51 -1.34 1.84 4.74
N ILE A 52 -2.10 1.13 3.89
CA ILE A 52 -2.69 1.72 2.67
C ILE A 52 -3.62 2.88 3.03
N ILE A 53 -4.54 2.69 3.99
CA ILE A 53 -5.46 3.75 4.42
C ILE A 53 -4.66 4.95 4.95
N ALA A 54 -3.62 4.71 5.75
CA ALA A 54 -2.77 5.77 6.30
C ALA A 54 -2.05 6.57 5.20
N ILE A 55 -1.50 5.89 4.19
CA ILE A 55 -0.91 6.54 3.01
C ILE A 55 -1.95 7.38 2.28
N CYS A 56 -3.14 6.81 2.03
CA CYS A 56 -4.20 7.50 1.30
C CYS A 56 -4.70 8.76 2.03
N ARG A 57 -4.70 8.76 3.37
CA ARG A 57 -5.09 9.92 4.19
C ARG A 57 -4.06 11.05 4.17
N ARG A 58 -2.82 10.80 3.73
CA ARG A 58 -1.74 11.78 3.80
C ARG A 58 -1.28 12.28 2.44
N TYR A 59 -1.38 11.46 1.41
CA TYR A 59 -0.79 11.74 0.10
C TYR A 59 -1.81 11.77 -1.03
N SER A 60 -1.68 12.75 -1.93
CA SER A 60 -2.40 12.79 -3.20
C SER A 60 -1.61 12.06 -4.28
N PHE A 61 -2.27 11.16 -5.01
CA PHE A 61 -1.64 10.37 -6.08
C PHE A 61 -2.69 9.72 -6.98
N ARG A 62 -2.22 9.10 -8.07
CA ARG A 62 -3.04 8.32 -8.99
C ARG A 62 -2.79 6.82 -8.81
N TRP A 63 -3.86 6.05 -8.60
CA TRP A 63 -3.76 4.61 -8.38
C TRP A 63 -3.13 3.87 -9.55
N GLN A 64 -3.41 4.32 -10.78
CA GLN A 64 -2.80 3.77 -11.98
C GLN A 64 -1.27 3.60 -11.83
N THR A 65 -0.57 4.63 -11.38
CA THR A 65 0.89 4.60 -11.23
C THR A 65 1.35 3.60 -10.16
N VAL A 66 0.67 3.57 -9.00
CA VAL A 66 1.00 2.65 -7.90
C VAL A 66 0.78 1.20 -8.31
N ILE A 67 -0.29 0.92 -9.06
CA ILE A 67 -0.60 -0.43 -9.54
C ILE A 67 0.37 -0.87 -10.65
N GLU A 68 0.71 0.01 -11.59
CA GLU A 68 1.73 -0.25 -12.61
C GLU A 68 3.06 -0.67 -11.97
N GLU A 69 3.50 0.04 -10.91
CA GLU A 69 4.71 -0.34 -10.16
C GLU A 69 4.55 -1.65 -9.38
N ALA A 70 3.38 -1.93 -8.82
CA ALA A 70 3.14 -3.18 -8.10
C ALA A 70 3.17 -4.40 -9.06
N LEU A 71 2.65 -4.25 -10.28
CA LEU A 71 2.64 -5.29 -11.31
C LEU A 71 4.06 -5.66 -11.80
N GLU A 72 5.03 -4.76 -11.67
CA GLU A 72 6.44 -5.05 -11.95
C GLU A 72 7.10 -5.90 -10.86
N LYS A 73 6.52 -5.92 -9.66
CA LYS A 73 7.05 -6.59 -8.48
C LYS A 73 6.39 -7.94 -8.22
N ALA A 74 5.12 -8.08 -8.60
CA ALA A 74 4.35 -9.30 -8.44
C ALA A 74 3.33 -9.45 -9.59
N ALA A 75 3.14 -10.67 -10.06
CA ALA A 75 2.12 -10.98 -11.06
C ALA A 75 0.75 -11.13 -10.38
N PHE A 76 -0.22 -10.31 -10.77
CA PHE A 76 -1.63 -10.39 -10.39
C PHE A 76 -2.49 -9.68 -11.44
N THR A 77 -3.81 -9.86 -11.40
CA THR A 77 -4.73 -9.05 -12.23
C THR A 77 -5.41 -7.97 -11.39
N PRO A 78 -5.80 -6.83 -11.98
CA PRO A 78 -6.60 -5.82 -11.27
C PRO A 78 -7.87 -6.40 -10.64
N GLU A 79 -8.51 -7.38 -11.28
CA GLU A 79 -9.70 -8.06 -10.76
C GLU A 79 -9.40 -8.87 -9.49
N GLU A 80 -8.25 -9.56 -9.45
CA GLU A 80 -7.81 -10.28 -8.24
C GLU A 80 -7.61 -9.30 -7.08
N LEU A 81 -6.91 -8.19 -7.33
CA LEU A 81 -6.70 -7.15 -6.31
C LEU A 81 -8.03 -6.62 -5.79
N ILE A 82 -8.95 -6.27 -6.69
CA ILE A 82 -10.26 -5.74 -6.30
C ILE A 82 -11.10 -6.76 -5.54
N TYR A 83 -11.05 -8.03 -5.93
CA TYR A 83 -11.72 -9.09 -5.19
C TYR A 83 -11.22 -9.15 -3.75
N ARG A 84 -9.91 -9.17 -3.53
CA ARG A 84 -9.31 -9.20 -2.20
C ARG A 84 -9.64 -7.95 -1.39
N CYS A 85 -9.50 -6.77 -1.99
CA CYS A 85 -9.79 -5.52 -1.29
C CYS A 85 -11.24 -5.45 -0.82
N ARG A 86 -12.19 -5.90 -1.64
CA ARG A 86 -13.61 -5.90 -1.29
C ARG A 86 -14.01 -7.03 -0.34
N ALA A 87 -13.30 -8.16 -0.38
CA ALA A 87 -13.52 -9.26 0.54
C ALA A 87 -12.95 -9.00 1.94
N PHE A 88 -12.02 -8.04 2.08
CA PHE A 88 -11.40 -7.70 3.36
C PHE A 88 -12.43 -7.18 4.36
N PRO A 89 -12.61 -7.84 5.52
CA PRO A 89 -13.51 -7.35 6.57
C PRO A 89 -12.79 -6.29 7.40
N VAL A 90 -13.23 -5.03 7.26
CA VAL A 90 -12.61 -3.85 7.91
C VAL A 90 -12.52 -3.97 9.43
N GLN A 91 -13.39 -4.77 10.06
CA GLN A 91 -13.35 -5.07 11.50
C GLN A 91 -12.01 -5.70 11.93
N LEU A 92 -11.31 -6.42 11.04
CA LEU A 92 -9.99 -7.00 11.36
C LEU A 92 -8.93 -5.94 11.67
N LEU A 93 -9.16 -4.68 11.30
CA LEU A 93 -8.29 -3.58 11.75
C LEU A 93 -8.25 -3.49 13.29
N GLU A 94 -9.19 -4.07 14.04
CA GLU A 94 -9.15 -4.07 15.52
C GLU A 94 -7.97 -4.85 16.08
N THR A 95 -7.43 -5.76 15.29
CA THR A 95 -6.26 -6.57 15.65
C THR A 95 -4.94 -5.82 15.45
N VAL A 96 -4.99 -4.63 14.84
CA VAL A 96 -3.80 -3.80 14.57
C VAL A 96 -3.53 -2.90 15.78
N PRO A 97 -2.30 -2.89 16.34
CA PRO A 97 -1.96 -2.07 17.49
C PRO A 97 -1.73 -0.61 17.09
N PHE A 98 -2.81 0.17 16.95
CA PHE A 98 -2.72 1.61 16.70
C PHE A 98 -2.30 2.38 17.96
N THR A 99 -1.50 3.43 17.77
CA THR A 99 -1.13 4.34 18.86
C THR A 99 -2.21 5.39 19.13
N GLU A 100 -3.00 5.72 18.13
CA GLU A 100 -4.07 6.73 18.20
C GLU A 100 -5.46 6.06 18.16
N PRO A 101 -6.49 6.69 18.75
CA PRO A 101 -7.86 6.22 18.64
C PRO A 101 -8.32 6.10 17.19
N ARG A 102 -8.98 4.99 16.89
CA ARG A 102 -9.48 4.66 15.56
C ARG A 102 -10.94 5.06 15.42
N ASP A 103 -11.31 5.56 14.24
CA ASP A 103 -12.70 5.72 13.83
C ASP A 103 -13.05 4.65 12.79
N GLU A 104 -13.70 3.57 13.25
CA GLU A 104 -14.09 2.44 12.39
C GLU A 104 -15.03 2.85 11.25
N ARG A 105 -15.91 3.85 11.48
CA ARG A 105 -16.81 4.32 10.44
C ARG A 105 -16.02 5.02 9.33
N ARG A 106 -15.05 5.83 9.73
CA ARG A 106 -14.14 6.49 8.80
C ARG A 106 -13.27 5.48 8.05
N ASP A 107 -12.71 4.49 8.74
CA ASP A 107 -11.90 3.45 8.08
C ASP A 107 -12.72 2.66 7.05
N SER A 108 -13.96 2.33 7.39
CA SER A 108 -14.87 1.63 6.46
C SER A 108 -15.20 2.48 5.23
N ALA A 109 -15.45 3.78 5.42
CA ALA A 109 -15.73 4.71 4.33
C ALA A 109 -14.49 4.94 3.44
N ASP A 110 -13.33 5.12 4.06
CA ASP A 110 -12.06 5.32 3.36
C ASP A 110 -11.68 4.07 2.59
N TRP A 111 -11.79 2.88 3.18
CA TRP A 111 -11.48 1.62 2.50
C TRP A 111 -12.39 1.36 1.30
N LYS A 112 -13.68 1.68 1.42
CA LYS A 112 -14.61 1.62 0.29
C LYS A 112 -14.17 2.54 -0.85
N THR A 113 -13.79 3.78 -0.51
CA THR A 113 -13.29 4.77 -1.48
C THR A 113 -12.02 4.26 -2.16
N VAL A 114 -11.06 3.73 -1.39
CA VAL A 114 -9.83 3.12 -1.91
C VAL A 114 -10.13 1.98 -2.89
N CYS A 115 -11.03 1.07 -2.55
CA CYS A 115 -11.43 -0.03 -3.44
C CYS A 115 -12.00 0.49 -4.77
N ASP A 116 -12.83 1.53 -4.72
CA ASP A 116 -13.43 2.11 -5.91
C ASP A 116 -12.40 2.90 -6.74
N ASP A 117 -11.45 3.57 -6.11
CA ASP A 117 -10.39 4.29 -6.81
C ASP A 117 -9.41 3.33 -7.50
N ILE A 118 -9.01 2.24 -6.83
CA ILE A 118 -8.22 1.17 -7.44
C ILE A 118 -8.96 0.58 -8.64
N ARG A 119 -10.27 0.32 -8.50
CA ARG A 119 -11.08 -0.31 -9.55
C ARG A 119 -11.12 0.53 -10.82
N ASN A 120 -11.21 1.85 -10.65
CA ASN A 120 -11.32 2.79 -11.76
C ASN A 120 -9.95 3.36 -12.17
N MET A 121 -8.86 2.98 -11.50
CA MET A 121 -7.50 3.51 -11.70
C MET A 121 -7.44 5.05 -11.60
N THR A 122 -8.25 5.64 -10.71
CA THR A 122 -8.39 7.10 -10.55
C THR A 122 -7.43 7.67 -9.51
N ASP A 123 -7.53 8.98 -9.29
CA ASP A 123 -6.84 9.66 -8.20
C ASP A 123 -7.37 9.19 -6.84
N ASN A 124 -6.50 9.19 -5.83
CA ASN A 124 -6.84 8.90 -4.45
C ASN A 124 -7.75 10.00 -3.87
N ARG A 125 -9.03 9.67 -3.69
CA ARG A 125 -10.04 10.60 -3.16
C ARG A 125 -10.11 10.67 -1.64
N VAL A 126 -9.39 9.81 -0.93
CA VAL A 126 -9.28 9.86 0.55
C VAL A 126 -8.35 10.98 1.01
N ALA A 127 -7.46 11.44 0.13
CA ALA A 127 -6.52 12.50 0.42
C ALA A 127 -7.24 13.81 0.79
N PRO A 128 -6.87 14.50 1.89
CA PRO A 128 -7.37 15.83 2.17
C PRO A 128 -6.88 16.84 1.12
N PRO A 129 -7.55 18.01 0.97
CA PRO A 129 -7.10 19.06 0.04
C PRO A 129 -5.68 19.57 0.29
N SER A 130 -5.18 19.43 1.53
CA SER A 130 -3.82 19.80 1.95
C SER A 130 -2.79 18.68 1.78
N ALA A 131 -3.16 17.55 1.15
CA ALA A 131 -2.29 16.39 1.03
C ALA A 131 -1.06 16.69 0.17
N GLU A 132 0.09 16.23 0.65
CA GLU A 132 1.34 16.29 -0.12
C GLU A 132 1.24 15.34 -1.33
N PRO A 133 1.76 15.70 -2.50
CA PRO A 133 1.82 14.76 -3.62
C PRO A 133 2.72 13.58 -3.28
N LEU A 134 2.36 12.39 -3.76
CA LEU A 134 3.20 11.20 -3.64
C LEU A 134 4.33 11.27 -4.67
N ILE A 135 5.45 11.85 -4.26
CA ILE A 135 6.65 12.08 -5.10
C ILE A 135 7.36 10.74 -5.37
N PRO A 136 7.99 10.54 -6.56
CA PRO A 136 8.88 9.41 -6.83
C PRO A 136 10.10 9.41 -5.90
#